data_AF-A0A1R3R9U3-F1
#
_entry.id   AF-A0A1R3R9U3-F1
#
_cell.length_a   1.000
_cell.length_b   1.000
_cell.length_c   1.000
_cell.angle_alpha   90.00
_cell.angle_beta   90.00
_cell.angle_gamma   90.00
#
_symmetry.space_group_name_H-M   'P 1'
#
loop_
_entity.id
_entity.type
_entity.pdbx_description
1 polymer ?
#
loop_
_entity_poly.entity_id
_entity_poly.type
_entity_poly.pdbx_seq_one_letter_code
_entity_poly.pdbx_strand_id
1 'polypeptide(L)'
;MTKPITVWLTPSDPNPWKVRSQLRNYPLTQLTPPHQVITIDDVKKPPFTNINPNGRVPVYDTNHHLTYPTLPEKHLLNQYLHFQMSGEDPYYGQCRWFNVLDPAKIPDAINRYVKEVHRVLGVLNTILEGRTWLVGEKCTFADLSFVLWNCQLHMILRMKEGYPKVRDWDGRMVGRESWRKAMVIREGLIRGQGLEVSGMPKGEGNIVEYEELIAPGEGKMC
;
A
#
# COMPACT_ATOMS: atom_id res chain seq x y z
N MET A 1 -26.28 14.27 -9.75
CA MET A 1 -24.89 13.80 -9.97
C MET A 1 -24.26 13.52 -8.62
N THR A 2 -23.85 12.27 -8.35
CA THR A 2 -23.06 11.96 -7.14
C THR A 2 -21.70 12.61 -7.25
N LYS A 3 -21.26 13.27 -6.17
CA LYS A 3 -19.93 13.86 -6.13
C LYS A 3 -18.87 12.76 -6.29
N PRO A 4 -17.85 12.94 -7.13
CA PRO A 4 -16.77 11.98 -7.27
C PRO A 4 -16.09 11.75 -5.92
N ILE A 5 -15.62 10.52 -5.68
CA ILE A 5 -14.78 10.22 -4.52
C ILE A 5 -13.43 10.89 -4.76
N THR A 6 -13.18 11.99 -4.03
CA THR A 6 -11.87 12.62 -3.98
C THR A 6 -10.96 11.77 -3.10
N VAL A 7 -9.94 11.15 -3.70
CA VAL A 7 -8.85 10.52 -2.96
C VAL A 7 -7.70 11.50 -2.90
N TRP A 8 -7.37 11.97 -1.70
CA TRP A 8 -6.19 12.78 -1.45
C TRP A 8 -4.99 11.85 -1.27
N LEU A 9 -3.92 12.05 -2.04
CA LEU A 9 -2.77 11.15 -2.08
C LEU A 9 -1.47 11.95 -1.96
N THR A 10 -0.49 11.38 -1.26
CA THR A 10 0.92 11.76 -1.40
C THR A 10 1.60 10.69 -2.26
N PRO A 11 2.14 11.01 -3.45
CA PRO A 11 2.63 9.98 -4.37
C PRO A 11 3.77 9.10 -3.81
N SER A 12 4.60 9.66 -2.93
CA SER A 12 5.73 8.97 -2.28
C SER A 12 5.32 8.04 -1.13
N ASP A 13 4.13 8.19 -0.55
CA ASP A 13 3.64 7.35 0.55
C ASP A 13 2.92 6.11 -0.01
N PRO A 14 3.25 4.88 0.41
CA PRO A 14 2.57 3.67 -0.06
C PRO A 14 1.08 3.59 0.35
N ASN A 15 0.68 4.19 1.46
CA ASN A 15 -0.65 3.96 2.07
C ASN A 15 -1.83 4.45 1.21
N PRO A 16 -1.81 5.67 0.64
CA PRO A 16 -2.85 6.12 -0.28
C PRO A 16 -3.00 5.25 -1.53
N TRP A 17 -1.91 4.61 -1.98
CA TRP A 17 -1.94 3.74 -3.16
C TRP A 17 -2.60 2.39 -2.90
N LYS A 18 -2.71 1.95 -1.64
CA LYS A 18 -3.47 0.75 -1.27
C LYS A 18 -4.93 0.92 -1.69
N VAL A 19 -5.52 2.05 -1.30
CA VAL A 19 -6.88 2.44 -1.71
C VAL A 19 -6.99 2.56 -3.23
N ARG A 20 -6.04 3.24 -3.88
CA ARG A 20 -6.07 3.43 -5.34
C ARG A 20 -5.97 2.12 -6.12
N SER A 21 -5.11 1.19 -5.71
CA SER A 21 -4.87 -0.08 -6.41
C SER A 21 -6.09 -1.03 -6.39
N GLN A 22 -6.94 -0.89 -5.37
CA GLN A 22 -8.16 -1.69 -5.20
C GLN A 22 -9.35 -1.18 -6.01
N LEU A 23 -9.28 0.03 -6.57
CA LEU A 23 -10.33 0.62 -7.43
C LEU A 23 -10.27 0.06 -8.86
N ARG A 24 -10.36 -1.27 -8.98
CA ARG A 24 -9.74 -2.09 -10.04
C ARG A 24 -10.09 -1.86 -11.53
N ASN A 25 -10.84 -0.85 -11.96
CA ASN A 25 -11.30 -0.73 -13.38
C ASN A 25 -11.47 0.70 -13.97
N TYR A 26 -10.68 1.71 -13.57
CA TYR A 26 -10.89 3.09 -14.08
C TYR A 26 -9.77 3.54 -15.03
N PRO A 27 -10.03 3.72 -16.33
CA PRO A 27 -9.16 4.52 -17.21
C PRO A 27 -9.17 5.99 -16.75
N LEU A 28 -8.03 6.65 -16.86
CA LEU A 28 -7.77 7.99 -16.33
C LEU A 28 -8.47 9.15 -17.05
N THR A 29 -9.33 8.89 -18.03
CA THR A 29 -9.99 9.95 -18.81
C THR A 29 -11.48 10.10 -18.53
N GLN A 30 -12.10 9.16 -17.80
CA GLN A 30 -13.47 9.28 -17.29
C GLN A 30 -13.58 8.49 -15.98
N LEU A 31 -13.83 9.18 -14.87
CA LEU A 31 -14.25 8.57 -13.61
C LEU A 31 -15.65 7.96 -13.79
N THR A 32 -15.77 6.80 -14.43
CA THR A 32 -17.00 5.99 -14.43
C THR A 32 -16.70 4.50 -14.65
N PRO A 33 -17.15 3.64 -13.75
CA PRO A 33 -17.54 2.25 -13.99
C PRO A 33 -18.96 2.09 -13.38
N PRO A 34 -19.57 0.90 -13.24
CA PRO A 34 -21.01 0.78 -13.07
C PRO A 34 -21.40 1.17 -11.63
N HIS A 35 -21.64 2.45 -11.41
CA HIS A 35 -22.18 2.97 -10.18
C HIS A 35 -23.70 2.91 -10.29
N GLN A 36 -24.36 2.17 -9.41
CA GLN A 36 -25.74 2.53 -9.09
C GLN A 36 -25.69 3.84 -8.29
N VAL A 37 -26.05 4.93 -8.95
CA VAL A 37 -26.23 6.22 -8.32
C VAL A 37 -27.45 6.11 -7.43
N ILE A 38 -27.24 6.12 -6.12
CA ILE A 38 -28.29 6.09 -5.12
C ILE A 38 -28.35 7.44 -4.42
N THR A 39 -29.53 8.00 -4.24
CA THR A 39 -29.68 9.28 -3.54
C THR A 39 -29.55 9.11 -2.03
N ILE A 40 -29.35 10.22 -1.31
CA ILE A 40 -29.35 10.22 0.17
C ILE A 40 -30.70 9.70 0.74
N ASP A 41 -31.79 9.86 -0.01
CA ASP A 41 -33.10 9.36 0.40
C ASP A 41 -33.23 7.86 0.11
N ASP A 42 -32.57 7.38 -0.93
CA ASP A 42 -32.62 5.98 -1.36
C ASP A 42 -31.69 5.09 -0.53
N VAL A 43 -30.60 5.60 0.07
CA VAL A 43 -29.76 4.79 0.99
C VAL A 43 -30.53 4.31 2.22
N LYS A 44 -31.69 4.90 2.54
CA LYS A 44 -32.54 4.47 3.65
C LYS A 44 -33.63 3.47 3.24
N LYS A 45 -33.65 3.02 1.99
CA LYS A 45 -34.71 2.16 1.43
C LYS A 45 -34.14 0.86 0.82
N PRO A 46 -34.91 -0.24 0.77
CA PRO A 46 -34.59 -1.38 -0.08
C PRO A 46 -34.53 -0.97 -1.56
N PRO A 47 -33.67 -1.58 -2.39
CA PRO A 47 -32.80 -2.72 -2.05
C PRO A 47 -31.52 -2.35 -1.30
N PHE A 48 -31.20 -1.07 -1.10
CA PHE A 48 -29.92 -0.68 -0.50
C PHE A 48 -29.81 -1.07 0.97
N THR A 49 -30.87 -0.93 1.75
CA THR A 49 -30.86 -1.41 3.15
C THR A 49 -30.78 -2.93 3.27
N ASN A 50 -31.10 -3.68 2.20
CA ASN A 50 -30.85 -5.13 2.15
C ASN A 50 -29.34 -5.43 2.03
N ILE A 51 -28.54 -4.48 1.54
CA ILE A 51 -27.10 -4.59 1.34
C ILE A 51 -26.32 -3.93 2.49
N ASN A 52 -26.76 -2.76 2.95
CA ASN A 52 -26.26 -2.08 4.14
C ASN A 52 -27.43 -1.62 5.02
N PRO A 53 -27.78 -2.38 6.08
CA PRO A 53 -28.92 -2.04 6.93
C PRO A 53 -28.77 -0.71 7.70
N ASN A 54 -27.55 -0.18 7.82
CA ASN A 54 -27.30 1.17 8.36
C ASN A 54 -27.72 2.29 7.38
N GLY A 55 -27.90 1.96 6.10
CA GLY A 55 -28.33 2.87 5.06
C GLY A 55 -27.38 4.05 4.87
N ARG A 56 -26.09 3.76 4.75
CA ARG A 56 -25.03 4.74 4.45
C ARG A 56 -24.13 4.21 3.34
N VAL A 57 -23.64 5.11 2.48
CA VAL A 57 -22.53 4.82 1.57
C VAL A 57 -21.19 4.99 2.31
N PRO A 58 -20.09 4.34 1.88
CA PRO A 58 -20.00 3.42 0.75
C PRO A 58 -20.54 2.01 1.08
N VAL A 59 -20.89 1.26 0.04
CA VAL A 59 -21.02 -0.20 0.06
C VAL A 59 -19.92 -0.74 -0.85
N TYR A 60 -19.12 -1.69 -0.37
CA TYR A 60 -17.97 -2.20 -1.09
C TYR A 60 -18.11 -3.69 -1.44
N ASP A 61 -17.59 -4.05 -2.62
CA ASP A 61 -17.39 -5.43 -3.11
C ASP A 61 -18.57 -6.40 -2.92
N THR A 62 -19.78 -6.01 -3.36
CA THR A 62 -21.00 -6.84 -3.28
C THR A 62 -20.91 -8.16 -4.05
N ASN A 63 -19.97 -8.26 -5.00
CA ASN A 63 -19.73 -9.46 -5.82
C ASN A 63 -18.56 -10.31 -5.30
N HIS A 64 -17.95 -9.94 -4.16
CA HIS A 64 -16.85 -10.68 -3.55
C HIS A 64 -15.68 -10.91 -4.51
N HIS A 65 -15.28 -9.91 -5.29
CA HIS A 65 -14.09 -9.99 -6.15
C HIS A 65 -12.79 -9.86 -5.35
N LEU A 66 -12.82 -9.14 -4.23
CA LEU A 66 -11.67 -8.88 -3.36
C LEU A 66 -11.91 -9.34 -1.91
N THR A 67 -13.06 -9.91 -1.63
CA THR A 67 -13.49 -10.45 -0.34
C THR A 67 -14.08 -11.86 -0.49
N TYR A 68 -14.43 -12.46 0.64
CA TYR A 68 -15.21 -13.69 0.73
C TYR A 68 -16.49 -13.43 1.54
N PRO A 69 -17.61 -14.12 1.24
CA PRO A 69 -18.88 -13.88 1.91
C PRO A 69 -18.96 -14.49 3.31
N THR A 70 -18.23 -15.59 3.57
CA THR A 70 -18.40 -16.37 4.80
C THR A 70 -17.68 -15.74 5.99
N LEU A 71 -18.19 -16.02 7.19
CA LEU A 71 -17.64 -15.47 8.43
C LEU A 71 -16.17 -15.88 8.69
N PRO A 72 -15.77 -17.16 8.52
CA PRO A 72 -14.36 -17.57 8.67
C PRO A 72 -13.40 -16.79 7.78
N GLU A 73 -13.69 -16.67 6.48
CA GLU A 73 -12.81 -15.92 5.60
C GLU A 73 -12.82 -14.42 5.89
N LYS A 74 -13.97 -13.82 6.24
CA LYS A 74 -14.03 -12.42 6.66
C LYS A 74 -13.16 -12.15 7.89
N HIS A 75 -13.17 -13.06 8.86
CA HIS A 75 -12.32 -12.93 10.04
C HIS A 75 -10.83 -12.97 9.65
N LEU A 76 -10.41 -13.92 8.82
CA LEU A 76 -9.03 -14.02 8.35
C LEU A 76 -8.60 -12.80 7.52
N LEU A 77 -9.48 -12.30 6.64
CA LEU A 77 -9.22 -11.09 5.85
C LEU A 77 -8.93 -9.89 6.76
N ASN A 78 -9.75 -9.70 7.80
CA ASN A 78 -9.54 -8.63 8.77
C ASN A 78 -8.30 -8.88 9.64
N GLN A 79 -8.02 -10.13 10.02
CA GLN A 79 -6.82 -10.48 10.77
C GLN A 79 -5.55 -10.08 10.03
N TYR A 80 -5.45 -10.43 8.74
CA TYR A 80 -4.29 -10.06 7.93
C TYR A 80 -4.20 -8.56 7.66
N LEU A 81 -5.34 -7.88 7.49
CA LEU A 81 -5.34 -6.43 7.39
C LEU A 81 -4.85 -5.77 8.68
N HIS A 82 -5.28 -6.24 9.85
CA HIS A 82 -4.76 -5.74 11.11
C HIS A 82 -3.27 -6.06 11.29
N PHE A 83 -2.81 -7.24 10.87
CA PHE A 83 -1.38 -7.56 10.84
C PHE A 83 -0.60 -6.59 9.95
N GLN A 84 -1.14 -6.24 8.78
CA GLN A 84 -0.56 -5.21 7.92
C GLN A 84 -0.51 -3.85 8.62
N MET A 85 -1.65 -3.37 9.13
CA MET A 85 -1.79 -2.03 9.71
C MET A 85 -1.00 -1.82 11.01
N SER A 86 -0.82 -2.87 11.81
CA SER A 86 -0.17 -2.78 13.13
C SER A 86 1.22 -3.40 13.18
N GLY A 87 1.57 -4.27 12.23
CA GLY A 87 2.82 -5.03 12.21
C GLY A 87 3.74 -4.65 11.05
N GLU A 88 3.23 -4.50 9.84
CA GLU A 88 4.07 -4.08 8.70
C GLU A 88 4.21 -2.55 8.66
N ASP A 89 3.08 -1.85 8.54
CA ASP A 89 3.02 -0.41 8.24
C ASP A 89 3.87 0.46 9.18
N PRO A 90 3.62 0.46 10.51
CA PRO A 90 4.36 1.34 11.42
C PRO A 90 5.84 0.96 11.47
N TYR A 91 6.19 -0.33 11.48
CA TYR A 91 7.56 -0.77 11.66
C TYR A 91 8.41 -0.59 10.41
N TYR A 92 7.83 -0.73 9.22
CA TYR A 92 8.49 -0.41 7.95
C TYR A 92 8.70 1.10 7.85
N GLY A 93 7.72 1.89 8.28
CA GLY A 93 7.84 3.35 8.41
C GLY A 93 8.97 3.75 9.34
N GLN A 94 9.09 3.14 10.53
CA GLN A 94 10.19 3.39 11.46
C GLN A 94 11.54 2.93 10.89
N CYS A 95 11.59 1.77 10.23
CA CYS A 95 12.80 1.29 9.55
C CYS A 95 13.25 2.31 8.50
N ARG A 96 12.33 2.80 7.67
CA ARG A 96 12.62 3.87 6.71
C ARG A 96 13.11 5.14 7.40
N TRP A 97 12.46 5.58 8.47
CA TRP A 97 12.88 6.76 9.20
C TRP A 97 14.32 6.64 9.69
N PHE A 98 14.61 5.66 10.55
CA PHE A 98 15.93 5.55 11.18
C PHE A 98 17.04 5.12 10.21
N ASN A 99 16.75 4.24 9.25
CA ASN A 99 17.78 3.71 8.34
C ASN A 99 18.04 4.65 7.15
N VAL A 100 17.01 5.37 6.69
CA VAL A 100 17.09 6.17 5.46
C VAL A 100 17.06 7.67 5.74
N LEU A 101 16.10 8.16 6.54
CA LEU A 101 15.81 9.60 6.63
C LEU A 101 16.50 10.32 7.78
N ASP A 102 16.71 9.66 8.92
CA ASP A 102 17.27 10.28 10.12
C ASP A 102 18.76 10.56 9.93
N PRO A 103 19.21 11.84 9.98
CA PRO A 103 20.62 12.17 9.83
C PRO A 103 21.48 11.70 11.01
N ALA A 104 20.89 11.46 12.19
CA ALA A 104 21.63 11.00 13.36
C ALA A 104 22.08 9.53 13.26
N LYS A 105 21.45 8.74 12.36
CA LYS A 105 21.77 7.33 12.07
C LYS A 105 22.00 6.49 13.34
N ILE A 106 21.03 6.48 14.25
CA ILE A 106 21.11 5.80 15.56
C ILE A 106 21.18 4.27 15.37
N PRO A 107 22.34 3.61 15.60
CA PRO A 107 22.53 2.21 15.21
C PRO A 107 21.57 1.24 15.90
N ASP A 108 21.28 1.46 17.18
CA ASP A 108 20.36 0.60 17.94
C ASP A 108 18.92 0.67 17.43
N ALA A 109 18.46 1.87 17.04
CA ALA A 109 17.13 2.05 16.45
C ALA A 109 17.06 1.38 15.07
N ILE A 110 18.07 1.59 14.22
CA ILE A 110 18.18 0.94 12.91
C ILE A 110 18.13 -0.58 13.07
N ASN A 111 19.00 -1.14 13.92
CA ASN A 111 19.08 -2.57 14.18
C ASN A 111 17.75 -3.14 14.69
N ARG A 112 17.06 -2.42 15.57
CA ARG A 112 15.74 -2.82 16.08
C ARG A 112 14.72 -2.93 14.95
N TYR A 113 14.58 -1.90 14.13
CA TYR A 113 13.53 -1.86 13.11
C TYR A 113 13.86 -2.75 11.90
N VAL A 114 15.13 -2.89 11.51
CA VAL A 114 15.56 -3.88 10.51
C VAL A 114 15.20 -5.30 10.96
N LYS A 115 15.49 -5.67 12.22
CA LYS A 115 15.11 -6.97 12.78
C LYS A 115 13.59 -7.19 12.75
N GLU A 116 12.80 -6.16 13.03
CA GLU A 116 11.34 -6.28 13.00
C GLU A 116 10.78 -6.44 11.59
N VAL A 117 11.35 -5.74 10.59
CA VAL A 117 11.02 -5.97 9.18
C VAL A 117 11.30 -7.42 8.79
N HIS A 118 12.49 -7.95 9.11
CA HIS A 118 12.82 -9.37 8.89
C HIS A 118 11.88 -10.33 9.61
N ARG A 119 11.43 -9.99 10.82
CA ARG A 119 10.46 -10.80 11.58
C ARG A 119 9.12 -10.88 10.85
N VAL A 120 8.60 -9.74 10.38
CA VAL A 120 7.35 -9.67 9.59
C VAL A 120 7.47 -10.48 8.30
N LEU A 121 8.59 -10.32 7.57
CA LEU A 121 8.87 -11.10 6.36
C LEU A 121 8.97 -12.60 6.63
N GLY A 122 9.59 -13.01 7.73
CA GLY A 122 9.67 -14.41 8.15
C GLY A 122 8.30 -15.02 8.46
N VAL A 123 7.43 -14.26 9.15
CA VAL A 123 6.04 -14.66 9.41
C VAL A 123 5.28 -14.83 8.10
N LEU A 124 5.33 -13.85 7.20
CA LEU A 124 4.67 -13.95 5.88
C LEU A 124 5.21 -15.12 5.06
N ASN A 125 6.53 -15.31 5.02
CA ASN A 125 7.16 -16.39 4.28
C ASN A 125 6.68 -17.76 4.76
N THR A 126 6.53 -17.93 6.08
CA THR A 126 5.99 -19.14 6.71
C THR A 126 4.51 -19.35 6.37
N ILE A 127 3.68 -18.30 6.50
CA ILE A 127 2.24 -18.36 6.18
C ILE A 127 2.01 -18.77 4.71
N LEU A 128 2.88 -18.29 3.82
CA LEU A 128 2.79 -18.52 2.38
C LEU A 128 3.34 -19.90 1.95
N GLU A 129 3.85 -20.72 2.89
CA GLU A 129 4.22 -22.10 2.58
C GLU A 129 2.99 -22.91 2.16
N GLY A 130 3.04 -23.44 0.93
CA GLY A 130 1.93 -24.18 0.34
C GLY A 130 0.71 -23.32 -0.04
N ARG A 131 0.79 -21.97 0.04
CA ARG A 131 -0.33 -21.07 -0.27
C ARG A 131 -0.05 -20.14 -1.43
N THR A 132 -1.10 -19.86 -2.19
CA THR A 132 -1.05 -18.89 -3.28
C THR A 132 -1.38 -17.48 -2.79
N TRP A 133 -2.35 -17.36 -1.89
CA TRP A 133 -2.86 -16.11 -1.32
C TRP A 133 -3.03 -16.27 0.20
N LEU A 134 -3.12 -15.15 0.92
CA LEU A 134 -3.28 -15.17 2.38
C LEU A 134 -4.61 -15.81 2.82
N VAL A 135 -5.68 -15.60 2.04
CA VAL A 135 -7.02 -16.15 2.32
C VAL A 135 -7.59 -16.80 1.06
N GLY A 136 -7.95 -18.08 1.18
CA GLY A 136 -8.63 -18.81 0.11
C GLY A 136 -7.77 -18.98 -1.15
N GLU A 137 -8.43 -18.89 -2.30
CA GLU A 137 -7.89 -19.26 -3.62
C GLU A 137 -7.66 -18.07 -4.55
N LYS A 138 -7.98 -16.85 -4.12
CA LYS A 138 -7.84 -15.64 -4.95
C LYS A 138 -7.15 -14.50 -4.20
N CYS A 139 -6.55 -13.60 -4.96
CA CYS A 139 -6.00 -12.34 -4.44
C CYS A 139 -7.12 -11.46 -3.88
N THR A 140 -6.96 -11.03 -2.64
CA THR A 140 -7.91 -10.21 -1.89
C THR A 140 -7.30 -8.87 -1.48
N PHE A 141 -8.09 -8.01 -0.82
CA PHE A 141 -7.54 -6.78 -0.25
C PHE A 141 -6.46 -7.04 0.80
N ALA A 142 -6.53 -8.18 1.50
CA ALA A 142 -5.54 -8.57 2.50
C ALA A 142 -4.18 -8.83 1.88
N ASP A 143 -4.10 -9.29 0.63
CA ASP A 143 -2.83 -9.42 -0.07
C ASP A 143 -2.32 -8.06 -0.56
N LEU A 144 -3.20 -7.31 -1.22
CA LEU A 144 -2.89 -6.02 -1.84
C LEU A 144 -2.44 -4.95 -0.83
N SER A 145 -2.78 -5.12 0.45
CA SER A 145 -2.37 -4.18 1.50
C SER A 145 -0.87 -4.24 1.83
N PHE A 146 -0.18 -5.35 1.57
CA PHE A 146 1.25 -5.52 1.90
C PHE A 146 2.18 -5.11 0.75
N VAL A 147 1.82 -5.48 -0.49
CA VAL A 147 2.72 -5.38 -1.65
C VAL A 147 3.31 -3.98 -1.88
N LEU A 148 2.60 -2.90 -1.50
CA LEU A 148 3.09 -1.53 -1.65
C LEU A 148 4.24 -1.18 -0.69
N TRP A 149 4.25 -1.76 0.50
CA TRP A 149 5.38 -1.69 1.42
C TRP A 149 6.49 -2.63 0.99
N ASN A 150 6.16 -3.85 0.54
CA ASN A 150 7.14 -4.81 0.05
C ASN A 150 7.95 -4.28 -1.15
N CYS A 151 7.34 -3.53 -2.06
CA CYS A 151 8.04 -2.88 -3.16
C CYS A 151 9.13 -1.89 -2.72
N GLN A 152 9.12 -1.44 -1.46
CA GLN A 152 10.10 -0.53 -0.89
C GLN A 152 11.18 -1.23 -0.06
N LEU A 153 11.13 -2.56 0.08
CA LEU A 153 12.05 -3.34 0.94
C LEU A 153 13.52 -3.05 0.63
N HIS A 154 13.90 -3.04 -0.64
CA HIS A 154 15.28 -2.75 -1.05
C HIS A 154 15.76 -1.38 -0.53
N MET A 155 14.88 -0.37 -0.54
CA MET A 155 15.20 0.96 -0.04
C MET A 155 15.28 0.99 1.49
N ILE A 156 14.29 0.42 2.19
CA ILE A 156 14.21 0.53 3.65
C ILE A 156 15.23 -0.36 4.37
N LEU A 157 15.61 -1.49 3.78
CA LEU A 157 16.60 -2.44 4.34
C LEU A 157 18.01 -2.20 3.82
N ARG A 158 18.18 -1.53 2.67
CA ARG A 158 19.47 -1.33 1.98
C ARG A 158 20.25 -2.64 1.74
N MET A 159 19.55 -3.78 1.62
CA MET A 159 20.12 -5.10 1.35
C MET A 159 19.20 -5.99 0.52
N LYS A 160 19.72 -7.13 0.03
CA LYS A 160 18.93 -8.14 -0.67
C LYS A 160 18.27 -9.10 0.32
N GLU A 161 16.98 -9.33 0.11
CA GLU A 161 16.15 -10.12 1.03
C GLU A 161 16.06 -11.61 0.71
N GLY A 162 15.95 -12.42 1.76
CA GLY A 162 15.96 -13.89 1.74
C GLY A 162 14.60 -14.55 1.96
N TYR A 163 13.52 -14.08 1.32
CA TYR A 163 12.15 -14.60 1.54
C TYR A 163 11.48 -15.02 0.21
N PRO A 164 11.78 -16.23 -0.30
CA PRO A 164 11.34 -16.64 -1.62
C PRO A 164 9.82 -16.72 -1.76
N LYS A 165 9.08 -17.14 -0.71
CA LYS A 165 7.61 -17.24 -0.78
C LYS A 165 6.95 -15.86 -0.82
N VAL A 166 7.50 -14.89 -0.09
CA VAL A 166 7.06 -13.49 -0.14
C VAL A 166 7.35 -12.91 -1.53
N ARG A 167 8.57 -13.10 -2.05
CA ARG A 167 8.96 -12.64 -3.39
C ARG A 167 8.03 -13.20 -4.49
N ASP A 168 7.73 -14.49 -4.44
CA ASP A 168 6.86 -15.12 -5.44
C ASP A 168 5.41 -14.63 -5.31
N TRP A 169 4.94 -14.39 -4.08
CA TRP A 169 3.63 -13.79 -3.80
C TRP A 169 3.52 -12.34 -4.27
N ASP A 170 4.51 -11.50 -3.98
CA ASP A 170 4.59 -10.12 -4.48
C ASP A 170 4.64 -10.08 -6.00
N GLY A 171 5.45 -10.95 -6.62
CA GLY A 171 5.55 -11.06 -8.07
C GLY A 171 4.20 -11.32 -8.76
N ARG A 172 3.36 -12.17 -8.16
CA ARG A 172 1.99 -12.41 -8.64
C ARG A 172 1.10 -11.17 -8.57
N MET A 173 1.27 -10.33 -7.54
CA MET A 173 0.51 -9.08 -7.41
C MET A 173 1.01 -7.99 -8.36
N VAL A 174 2.33 -7.81 -8.44
CA VAL A 174 2.99 -6.82 -9.30
C VAL A 174 2.77 -7.13 -10.79
N GLY A 175 2.65 -8.41 -11.16
CA GLY A 175 2.34 -8.85 -12.52
C GLY A 175 0.91 -8.55 -12.99
N ARG A 176 0.01 -8.08 -12.13
CA ARG A 176 -1.39 -7.81 -12.50
C ARG A 176 -1.51 -6.56 -13.36
N GLU A 177 -2.35 -6.60 -14.40
CA GLU A 177 -2.58 -5.42 -15.24
C GLU A 177 -3.11 -4.22 -14.43
N SER A 178 -3.99 -4.46 -13.45
CA SER A 178 -4.51 -3.43 -12.55
C SER A 178 -3.40 -2.76 -11.73
N TRP A 179 -2.39 -3.52 -11.32
CA TRP A 179 -1.22 -2.99 -10.62
C TRP A 179 -0.39 -2.10 -11.54
N ARG A 180 -0.03 -2.62 -12.73
CA ARG A 180 0.73 -1.86 -13.74
C ARG A 180 0.07 -0.53 -14.07
N LYS A 181 -1.24 -0.54 -14.31
CA LYS A 181 -2.03 0.69 -14.55
C LYS A 181 -1.89 1.66 -13.38
N ALA A 182 -2.08 1.21 -12.13
CA ALA A 182 -1.95 2.07 -10.96
C ALA A 182 -0.54 2.67 -10.80
N MET A 183 0.50 1.87 -11.06
CA MET A 183 1.90 2.34 -10.95
C MET A 183 2.28 3.36 -12.01
N VAL A 184 1.76 3.26 -13.24
CA VAL A 184 1.97 4.29 -14.28
C VAL A 184 1.40 5.64 -13.83
N ILE A 185 0.22 5.64 -13.20
CA ILE A 185 -0.37 6.86 -12.64
C ILE A 185 0.50 7.42 -11.53
N ARG A 186 0.94 6.54 -10.62
CA ARG A 186 1.83 6.92 -9.51
C ARG A 186 3.10 7.58 -10.01
N GLU A 187 3.77 6.96 -10.96
CA GLU A 187 4.97 7.50 -11.58
C GLU A 187 4.71 8.87 -12.22
N GLY A 188 3.63 9.02 -12.99
CA GLY A 188 3.27 10.30 -13.60
C GLY A 188 3.08 11.41 -12.56
N LEU A 189 2.42 11.12 -11.43
CA LEU A 189 2.22 12.08 -10.34
C LEU A 189 3.53 12.42 -9.62
N ILE A 190 4.40 11.43 -9.37
CA ILE A 190 5.71 11.65 -8.76
C ILE A 190 6.57 12.54 -9.64
N ARG A 191 6.66 12.22 -10.94
CA ARG A 191 7.43 13.00 -11.91
C ARG A 191 6.87 14.41 -12.10
N GLY A 192 5.55 14.58 -12.01
CA GLY A 192 4.90 15.89 -12.02
C GLY A 192 5.27 16.78 -10.83
N GLN A 193 5.79 16.21 -9.74
CA GLN A 193 6.33 16.93 -8.59
C GLN A 193 7.84 17.21 -8.70
N GLY A 194 8.47 16.89 -9.84
CA GLY A 194 9.91 17.04 -10.03
C GLY A 194 10.74 15.97 -9.31
N LEU A 195 10.12 14.84 -8.95
CA LEU A 195 10.76 13.73 -8.24
C LEU A 195 10.97 12.51 -9.16
N GLU A 196 12.00 11.71 -8.89
CA GLU A 196 12.16 10.34 -9.39
C GLU A 196 11.21 9.37 -8.66
N VAL A 197 10.96 8.18 -9.23
CA VAL A 197 10.02 7.18 -8.67
C VAL A 197 10.39 6.72 -7.25
N SER A 198 11.66 6.87 -6.88
CA SER A 198 12.18 6.67 -5.52
C SER A 198 11.72 7.73 -4.50
N GLY A 199 11.19 8.86 -4.98
CA GLY A 199 10.84 10.03 -4.20
C GLY A 199 11.95 11.08 -4.09
N MET A 200 13.11 10.85 -4.74
CA MET A 200 14.25 11.77 -4.76
C MET A 200 14.03 12.93 -5.74
N PRO A 201 14.62 14.12 -5.54
CA PRO A 201 14.63 15.17 -6.55
C PRO A 201 15.24 14.70 -7.87
N LYS A 202 14.63 15.12 -8.98
CA LYS A 202 15.11 14.80 -10.33
C LYS A 202 16.49 15.40 -10.58
N GLY A 203 17.48 14.54 -10.89
CA GLY A 203 18.85 14.95 -11.19
C GLY A 203 19.88 14.58 -10.12
N GLU A 204 19.47 14.01 -8.99
CA GLU A 204 20.37 13.54 -7.94
C GLU A 204 20.47 12.00 -7.99
N GLY A 205 21.66 11.50 -8.33
CA GLY A 205 21.88 10.12 -8.78
C GLY A 205 22.06 9.11 -7.66
N ASN A 206 22.26 9.56 -6.42
CA ASN A 206 22.57 8.68 -5.30
C ASN A 206 22.10 9.29 -3.97
N ILE A 207 21.56 8.47 -3.08
CA ILE A 207 21.16 8.88 -1.73
C ILE A 207 22.32 9.48 -0.93
N VAL A 208 23.56 9.09 -1.24
CA VAL A 208 24.78 9.64 -0.65
C VAL A 208 24.97 11.11 -1.02
N GLU A 209 24.73 11.51 -2.27
CA GLU A 209 24.88 12.91 -2.72
C GLU A 209 23.79 13.81 -2.11
N TYR A 210 22.57 13.30 -1.95
CA TYR A 210 21.50 14.01 -1.26
C TYR A 210 21.75 14.13 0.25
N GLU A 211 22.26 13.07 0.88
CA GLU A 211 22.68 13.08 2.29
C GLU A 211 23.80 14.13 2.53
N GLU A 212 24.68 14.37 1.56
CA GLU A 212 25.70 15.44 1.58
C GLU A 212 25.10 16.85 1.39
N LEU A 213 24.08 17.00 0.53
CA LEU A 213 23.41 18.28 0.26
C LEU A 213 22.54 18.78 1.43
N ILE A 214 21.95 17.88 2.21
CA ILE A 214 21.11 18.21 3.37
C ILE A 214 21.84 18.10 4.71
N ALA A 215 23.11 17.67 4.70
CA ALA A 215 23.95 17.71 5.88
C ALA A 215 23.97 19.16 6.40
N PRO A 216 23.70 19.40 7.70
CA PRO A 216 23.70 20.75 8.24
C PRO A 216 25.11 21.34 8.06
N GLY A 217 25.25 22.22 7.07
CA GLY A 217 26.44 23.03 6.93
C GLY A 217 26.61 23.86 8.18
N GLU A 218 27.78 23.82 8.78
CA GLU A 218 28.17 24.77 9.82
C GLU A 218 27.92 26.19 9.29
N GLY A 219 26.87 26.82 9.81
CA GLY A 219 26.51 28.20 9.48
C GLY A 219 25.63 28.35 8.24
N LYS A 220 24.31 28.34 8.46
CA LYS A 220 23.42 29.38 7.91
C LYS A 220 22.14 29.47 8.74
N MET A 221 22.09 30.59 9.45
CA MET A 221 21.02 31.08 10.31
C MET A 221 20.00 31.83 9.43
N CYS A 222 18.74 31.38 9.44
CA CYS A 222 17.47 32.14 9.35
C CYS A 222 16.32 31.21 8.97
#